data_AF-A0A6V8E4C8-F1
#
_entry.id   AF-A0A6V8E4C8-F1
#
_cell.length_a   1.000
_cell.length_b   1.000
_cell.length_c   1.000
_cell.angle_alpha   90.00
_cell.angle_beta   90.00
_cell.angle_gamma   90.00
#
_symmetry.space_group_name_H-M   'P 1'
#
loop_
_entity.id
_entity.type
_entity.pdbx_description
1 polymer ?
#
loop_
_entity_poly.entity_id
_entity_poly.type
_entity_poly.pdbx_seq_one_letter_code
_entity_poly.pdbx_strand_id
1 'polypeptide(L)'
;MVLPFLVFTTFVGHQVWSEDVGERLAEVWQEEDRTFLLVAPESLAMHHLYAMKTHVDLDGSKGVVGHWVAPESASDRLDAELEVDYLIVGPNAEFSVSDEDWVLVDSSQVPVNIPGGIQSGMWSLYRAAA
;
A
#
# COMPACT_ATOMS: atom_id res chain seq x y z
N MET A 1 33.69 -1.89 11.04
CA MET A 1 33.12 -1.17 9.88
C MET A 1 31.96 -2.00 9.36
N VAL A 2 30.72 -1.68 9.73
CA VAL A 2 29.52 -2.49 9.39
C VAL A 2 28.52 -1.67 8.54
N LEU A 3 28.85 -0.41 8.25
CA LEU A 3 27.93 0.58 7.69
C LEU A 3 27.36 0.27 6.29
N PRO A 4 28.07 -0.36 5.33
CA PRO A 4 27.48 -0.58 4.00
C PRO A 4 26.42 -1.70 4.00
N PHE A 5 26.55 -2.74 4.83
CA PHE A 5 25.62 -3.88 4.81
C PHE A 5 24.26 -3.58 5.45
N LEU A 6 24.25 -2.71 6.47
CA LEU A 6 23.04 -2.29 7.19
C LEU A 6 22.05 -1.55 6.27
N VAL A 7 22.58 -0.70 5.39
CA VAL A 7 21.77 0.09 4.46
C VAL A 7 21.03 -0.82 3.46
N PHE A 8 21.67 -1.85 2.92
CA PHE A 8 21.01 -2.74 1.96
C PHE A 8 19.83 -3.52 2.54
N THR A 9 19.90 -3.94 3.80
CA THR A 9 18.82 -4.74 4.42
C THR A 9 17.56 -3.93 4.72
N THR A 10 17.67 -2.64 5.03
CA THR A 10 16.51 -1.75 5.24
C THR A 10 15.77 -1.47 3.93
N PHE A 11 16.49 -1.31 2.82
CA PHE A 11 15.86 -1.14 1.50
C PHE A 11 15.08 -2.39 1.08
N VAL A 12 15.62 -3.59 1.31
CA VAL A 12 14.94 -4.84 0.94
C VAL A 12 13.60 -5.02 1.67
N GLY A 13 13.51 -4.75 2.97
CA GLY A 13 12.24 -4.92 3.72
C GLY A 13 11.12 -3.98 3.27
N HIS A 14 11.44 -2.72 2.98
CA HIS A 14 10.48 -1.74 2.46
C HIS A 14 10.08 -2.03 1.00
N GLN A 15 11.03 -2.48 0.18
CA GLN A 15 10.73 -2.87 -1.20
C GLN A 15 9.83 -4.11 -1.24
N VAL A 16 10.09 -5.13 -0.41
CA VAL A 16 9.37 -6.40 -0.48
C VAL A 16 7.86 -6.22 -0.34
N TRP A 17 7.37 -5.53 0.69
CA TRP A 17 5.92 -5.51 0.92
C TRP A 17 5.15 -4.67 -0.10
N SER A 18 5.69 -3.56 -0.59
CA SER A 18 5.00 -2.77 -1.63
C SER A 18 5.03 -3.42 -3.00
N GLU A 19 6.04 -4.25 -3.27
CA GLU A 19 6.07 -5.11 -4.45
C GLU A 19 5.03 -6.24 -4.30
N ASP A 20 4.97 -6.91 -3.15
CA ASP A 20 3.99 -7.97 -2.88
C ASP A 20 2.54 -7.45 -3.02
N VAL A 21 2.24 -6.30 -2.41
CA VAL A 21 0.92 -5.66 -2.54
C VAL A 21 0.67 -5.23 -3.98
N GLY A 22 1.67 -4.69 -4.67
CA GLY A 22 1.55 -4.27 -6.06
C GLY A 22 1.24 -5.43 -7.00
N GLU A 23 1.94 -6.55 -6.86
CA GLU A 23 1.68 -7.79 -7.59
C GLU A 23 0.26 -8.29 -7.32
N ARG A 24 -0.12 -8.38 -6.03
CA ARG A 24 -1.46 -8.82 -5.65
C ARG A 24 -2.55 -7.90 -6.18
N LEU A 25 -2.32 -6.58 -6.12
CA LEU A 25 -3.22 -5.57 -6.67
C LEU A 25 -3.40 -5.76 -8.18
N ALA A 26 -2.31 -6.00 -8.92
CA ALA A 26 -2.37 -6.23 -10.36
C ALA A 26 -3.11 -7.51 -10.75
N GLU A 27 -3.03 -8.56 -9.92
CA GLU A 27 -3.78 -9.81 -10.14
C GLU A 27 -5.29 -9.63 -10.02
N VAL A 28 -5.73 -8.77 -9.09
CA VAL A 28 -7.16 -8.57 -8.81
C VAL A 28 -7.77 -7.39 -9.57
N TRP A 29 -6.92 -6.52 -10.14
CA TRP A 29 -7.32 -5.33 -10.90
C TRP A 29 -8.21 -5.67 -12.09
N GLN A 30 -9.33 -4.97 -12.22
CA GLN A 30 -10.30 -5.11 -13.31
C GLN A 30 -10.19 -3.95 -14.30
N GLU A 31 -10.78 -4.10 -15.49
CA GLU A 31 -10.61 -3.13 -16.58
C GLU A 31 -11.31 -1.79 -16.29
N GLU A 32 -12.39 -1.84 -15.52
CA GLU A 32 -13.14 -0.70 -15.01
C GLU A 32 -12.42 0.05 -13.89
N ASP A 33 -11.56 -0.61 -13.12
CA ASP A 33 -10.90 -0.05 -11.94
C ASP A 33 -9.89 1.04 -12.37
N ARG A 34 -9.87 2.16 -11.63
CA ARG A 34 -9.04 3.35 -11.93
C ARG A 34 -8.22 3.84 -10.75
N THR A 35 -8.65 3.61 -9.52
CA THR A 35 -8.12 4.32 -8.36
C THR A 35 -7.78 3.39 -7.22
N PHE A 36 -6.63 3.63 -6.59
CA PHE A 36 -6.31 3.04 -5.29
C PHE A 36 -5.85 4.09 -4.28
N LEU A 37 -6.13 3.85 -3.00
CA LEU A 37 -5.71 4.69 -1.88
C LEU A 37 -4.76 3.91 -0.98
N LEU A 38 -3.57 4.46 -0.75
CA LEU A 38 -2.60 3.99 0.23
C LEU A 38 -2.74 4.77 1.54
N VAL A 39 -3.06 4.06 2.62
CA VAL A 39 -2.99 4.57 3.99
C VAL A 39 -1.68 4.12 4.62
N ALA A 40 -0.74 5.03 4.78
CA ALA A 40 0.59 4.73 5.34
C ALA A 40 1.22 5.99 5.97
N PRO A 41 2.20 5.84 6.88
CA PRO A 41 3.00 6.98 7.33
C PRO A 41 3.69 7.69 6.16
N GLU A 42 3.92 9.00 6.26
CA GLU A 42 4.53 9.81 5.19
C GLU A 42 5.91 9.30 4.75
N SER A 43 6.66 8.72 5.69
CA SER A 43 7.95 8.13 5.40
C SER A 43 7.83 7.01 4.35
N LEU A 44 8.35 7.28 3.14
CA LEU A 44 8.35 6.37 1.98
C LEU A 44 6.99 6.10 1.33
N ALA A 45 5.93 6.83 1.70
CA ALA A 45 4.64 6.77 1.04
C ALA A 45 4.74 6.86 -0.49
N MET A 46 5.50 7.83 -1.00
CA MET A 46 5.72 8.00 -2.44
C MET A 46 6.47 6.85 -3.10
N HIS A 47 7.40 6.21 -2.38
CA HIS A 47 8.12 5.04 -2.89
C HIS A 47 7.18 3.84 -3.05
N HIS A 48 6.36 3.57 -2.03
CA HIS A 48 5.37 2.49 -2.06
C HIS A 48 4.30 2.74 -3.11
N LEU A 49 3.79 3.97 -3.22
CA LEU A 49 2.86 4.36 -4.28
C LEU A 49 3.42 4.09 -5.67
N TYR A 50 4.68 4.46 -5.90
CA TYR A 50 5.33 4.26 -7.20
C TYR A 50 5.44 2.77 -7.52
N ALA A 51 5.93 1.95 -6.58
CA ALA A 51 6.03 0.50 -6.74
C ALA A 51 4.68 -0.13 -7.08
N MET A 52 3.64 0.15 -6.29
CA MET A 52 2.29 -0.37 -6.51
C MET A 52 1.71 0.08 -7.86
N LYS A 53 1.85 1.37 -8.21
CA LYS A 53 1.37 1.89 -9.50
C LYS A 53 2.06 1.20 -10.67
N THR A 54 3.35 0.92 -10.59
CA THR A 54 4.07 0.29 -11.71
C THR A 54 3.65 -1.16 -11.98
N HIS A 55 3.09 -1.86 -11.00
CA HIS A 55 2.52 -3.20 -11.21
C HIS A 55 1.21 -3.16 -11.99
N VAL A 56 0.34 -2.18 -11.70
CA VAL A 56 -0.97 -2.05 -12.34
C VAL A 56 -0.90 -1.32 -13.68
N ASP A 57 -0.05 -0.29 -13.80
CA ASP A 57 -0.02 0.66 -14.92
C ASP A 57 1.39 1.25 -15.12
N LEU A 58 2.31 0.41 -15.60
CA LEU A 58 3.72 0.76 -15.82
C LEU A 58 3.92 1.88 -16.85
N ASP A 59 3.16 1.85 -17.95
CA ASP A 59 3.30 2.78 -19.08
C ASP A 59 2.31 3.95 -19.03
N GLY A 60 1.37 3.95 -18.08
CA GLY A 60 0.36 4.98 -17.93
C GLY A 60 -0.86 4.81 -18.85
N SER A 61 -0.91 3.76 -19.67
CA SER A 61 -1.98 3.55 -20.66
C SER A 61 -3.34 3.28 -20.02
N LYS A 62 -3.37 2.74 -18.80
CA LYS A 62 -4.62 2.46 -18.07
C LYS A 62 -5.15 3.68 -17.30
N GLY A 63 -4.35 4.74 -17.19
CA GLY A 63 -4.73 5.96 -16.48
C GLY A 63 -4.98 5.74 -15.00
N VAL A 64 -4.27 4.80 -14.37
CA VAL A 64 -4.48 4.46 -12.96
C VAL A 64 -3.98 5.60 -12.06
N VAL A 65 -4.80 5.97 -11.08
CA VAL A 65 -4.48 7.01 -10.11
C VAL A 65 -4.25 6.38 -8.73
N GLY A 66 -3.04 6.57 -8.20
CA GLY A 66 -2.71 6.20 -6.82
C GLY A 66 -2.75 7.43 -5.92
N HIS A 67 -3.53 7.38 -4.85
CA HIS A 67 -3.56 8.39 -3.81
C HIS A 67 -2.87 7.91 -2.55
N TRP A 68 -2.30 8.82 -1.77
CA TRP A 68 -1.80 8.53 -0.43
C TRP A 68 -2.46 9.43 0.60
N VAL A 69 -2.67 8.90 1.79
CA VAL A 69 -3.10 9.64 2.97
C VAL A 69 -2.42 9.09 4.23
N ALA A 70 -2.15 9.96 5.19
CA ALA A 70 -1.69 9.57 6.51
C ALA A 70 -2.83 8.85 7.29
N PRO A 71 -2.53 7.89 8.18
CA PRO A 71 -3.55 7.13 8.91
C PRO A 71 -4.57 8.00 9.64
N GLU A 72 -4.11 9.09 10.27
CA GLU A 72 -4.94 10.03 11.02
C GLU A 72 -5.95 10.83 10.18
N SER A 73 -5.79 10.86 8.85
CA SER A 73 -6.68 11.58 7.92
C SER A 73 -7.41 10.64 6.97
N ALA A 74 -7.25 9.32 7.12
CA ALA A 74 -7.79 8.35 6.19
C ALA A 74 -9.33 8.30 6.22
N SER A 75 -9.96 8.36 7.40
CA SER A 75 -11.42 8.41 7.52
C SER A 75 -12.01 9.63 6.82
N ASP A 76 -11.52 10.83 7.14
CA ASP A 76 -11.98 12.07 6.52
C ASP A 76 -11.79 12.07 4.99
N ARG A 77 -10.72 11.41 4.51
CA ARG A 77 -10.43 11.30 3.08
C ARG A 77 -11.40 10.36 2.35
N LEU A 78 -11.80 9.28 3.00
CA LEU A 78 -12.79 8.32 2.47
C LEU A 78 -14.20 8.91 2.49
N ASP A 79 -14.54 9.68 3.53
CA ASP A 79 -15.84 10.34 3.67
C ASP A 79 -16.03 11.49 2.65
N ALA A 80 -14.95 12.02 2.09
CA ALA A 80 -14.96 13.13 1.13
C ALA A 80 -15.37 12.74 -0.32
N GLU A 81 -16.19 11.70 -0.49
CA GLU A 81 -16.68 11.19 -1.79
C GLU A 81 -15.57 10.86 -2.80
N LEU A 82 -14.42 10.37 -2.34
CA LEU A 82 -13.40 9.85 -3.25
C LEU A 82 -13.84 8.47 -3.76
N GLU A 83 -14.09 8.34 -5.05
CA GLU A 83 -14.23 7.02 -5.68
C GLU A 83 -12.87 6.30 -5.63
N VAL A 84 -12.79 5.27 -4.78
CA VAL A 84 -11.62 4.43 -4.58
C VAL A 84 -12.02 2.98 -4.81
N ASP A 85 -11.40 2.32 -5.79
CA ASP A 85 -11.68 0.91 -6.07
C ASP A 85 -10.97 -0.02 -5.08
N TYR A 86 -9.72 0.34 -4.74
CA TYR A 86 -8.89 -0.43 -3.79
C TYR A 86 -8.31 0.43 -2.69
N LEU A 87 -8.36 -0.08 -1.48
CA LEU A 87 -7.73 0.51 -0.31
C LEU A 87 -6.59 -0.39 0.18
N ILE A 88 -5.43 0.22 0.42
CA ILE A 88 -4.24 -0.46 0.91
C ILE A 88 -3.91 0.15 2.27
N VAL A 89 -3.93 -0.66 3.31
CA VAL A 89 -3.48 -0.26 4.64
C VAL A 89 -2.07 -0.79 4.85
N GLY A 90 -1.11 0.13 4.95
CA GLY A 90 0.30 -0.19 5.11
C GLY A 90 0.64 -0.72 6.51
N PRO A 91 1.82 -1.35 6.67
CA PRO A 91 2.27 -1.85 7.96
C PRO A 91 2.40 -0.74 9.00
N ASN A 92 1.92 -0.99 10.21
CA ASN A 92 1.87 -0.05 11.34
C ASN A 92 1.02 1.21 11.09
N ALA A 93 0.19 1.24 10.04
CA ALA A 93 -0.86 2.24 9.96
C ALA A 93 -1.92 1.94 11.02
N GLU A 94 -2.13 2.85 11.96
CA GLU A 94 -3.21 2.76 12.95
C GLU A 94 -4.54 3.18 12.29
N PHE A 95 -5.01 2.33 11.37
CA PHE A 95 -6.24 2.57 10.62
C PHE A 95 -7.00 1.26 10.39
N SER A 96 -8.32 1.33 10.50
CA SER A 96 -9.24 0.21 10.29
C SER A 96 -10.44 0.68 9.50
N VAL A 97 -10.97 -0.18 8.64
CA VAL A 97 -12.18 0.07 7.86
C VAL A 97 -13.37 -0.71 8.37
N SER A 98 -14.56 -0.26 7.97
CA SER A 98 -15.79 -1.02 8.15
C SER A 98 -15.85 -2.19 7.16
N ASP A 99 -16.23 -3.37 7.64
CA ASP A 99 -16.48 -4.55 6.80
C ASP A 99 -17.75 -4.38 5.93
N GLU A 100 -18.55 -3.34 6.16
CA GLU A 100 -19.73 -3.01 5.33
C GLU A 100 -19.32 -2.35 4.00
N ASP A 101 -18.29 -1.50 4.02
CA ASP A 101 -17.87 -0.70 2.86
C ASP A 101 -16.66 -1.31 2.14
N TRP A 102 -15.90 -2.20 2.81
CA TRP A 102 -14.64 -2.74 2.32
C TRP A 102 -14.55 -4.25 2.51
N VAL A 103 -14.25 -4.96 1.43
CA VAL A 103 -14.02 -6.40 1.44
C VAL A 103 -12.52 -6.67 1.44
N LEU A 104 -12.03 -7.40 2.45
CA LEU A 104 -10.63 -7.82 2.52
C LEU A 104 -10.33 -8.79 1.37
N VAL A 105 -9.34 -8.44 0.55
CA VAL A 105 -8.85 -9.26 -0.58
C VAL A 105 -7.68 -10.12 -0.14
N ASP A 106 -6.72 -9.52 0.57
CA ASP A 106 -5.54 -10.21 1.07
C ASP A 106 -4.86 -9.43 2.21
N SER A 107 -4.06 -10.12 3.00
CA SER A 107 -3.22 -9.52 4.04
C SER A 107 -2.02 -10.40 4.35
N SER A 108 -0.86 -9.79 4.56
CA SER A 108 0.35 -10.53 4.92
C SER A 108 1.26 -9.77 5.86
N GLN A 109 2.02 -10.53 6.65
CA GLN A 109 2.98 -10.00 7.60
C GLN A 109 4.26 -9.58 6.89
N VAL A 110 4.73 -8.36 7.16
CA VAL A 110 6.01 -7.87 6.64
C VAL A 110 7.15 -8.62 7.35
N PRO A 111 8.04 -9.30 6.62
CA PRO A 111 9.18 -9.98 7.23
C PRO A 111 10.08 -8.99 7.98
N VAL A 112 10.32 -9.24 9.27
CA VAL A 112 11.17 -8.38 10.10
C VAL A 112 12.63 -8.59 9.69
N ASN A 113 13.27 -7.55 9.13
CA ASN A 113 14.72 -7.53 8.87
C ASN A 113 15.39 -6.38 9.64
N ILE A 114 16.42 -6.68 10.44
CA ILE A 114 17.22 -5.72 11.22
C ILE A 114 18.68 -5.84 10.73
N PRO A 115 19.47 -4.75 10.57
CA PRO A 115 19.39 -3.45 11.26
C PRO A 115 19.42 -2.17 10.40
N GLY A 116 18.54 -1.21 10.74
CA GLY A 116 18.50 0.17 10.19
C GLY A 116 17.14 0.89 10.32
N GLY A 117 16.07 0.12 10.56
CA GLY A 117 14.70 0.57 10.78
C GLY A 117 13.80 -0.64 10.92
N ILE A 118 12.76 -0.55 11.75
CA ILE A 118 11.80 -1.65 11.97
C ILE A 118 10.54 -1.28 11.18
N GLN A 119 10.33 -1.89 10.01
CA GLN A 119 8.97 -2.06 9.51
C GLN A 119 8.53 -3.48 9.88
N SER A 120 7.71 -3.54 10.93
CA SER A 120 6.97 -4.74 11.37
C SER A 120 5.50 -4.58 11.02
N GLY A 121 4.67 -5.57 11.30
CA GLY A 121 3.22 -5.46 11.15
C GLY A 121 2.72 -6.12 9.86
N MET A 122 1.47 -5.83 9.52
CA MET A 122 0.74 -6.46 8.43
C MET A 122 0.29 -5.39 7.45
N TRP A 123 0.40 -5.68 6.16
CA TRP A 123 -0.33 -4.92 5.16
C TRP A 123 -1.67 -5.60 4.87
N SER A 124 -2.66 -4.83 4.46
CA SER A 124 -3.97 -5.35 4.04
C SER A 124 -4.42 -4.65 2.76
N LEU A 125 -4.96 -5.43 1.83
CA LEU A 125 -5.55 -4.97 0.59
C LEU A 125 -7.06 -5.22 0.65
N TYR A 126 -7.83 -4.16 0.43
CA TYR A 126 -9.28 -4.19 0.41
C TYR A 126 -9.79 -3.72 -0.95
N ARG A 127 -10.99 -4.18 -1.30
CA ARG A 127 -11.77 -3.70 -2.42
C ARG A 127 -13.05 -3.04 -1.92
N ALA A 128 -13.48 -1.94 -2.55
CA ALA A 128 -14.76 -1.33 -2.22
C ALA A 128 -15.91 -2.34 -2.40
N ALA A 129 -16.83 -2.38 -1.46
CA ALA A 129 -18.07 -3.15 -1.57
C ALA A 129 -18.96 -2.51 -2.64
N ALA A 130 -19.43 -3.32 -3.60
CA ALA A 130 -20.31 -2.90 -4.68
C ALA A 130 -21.77 -2.71 -4.23
#